data_AF-R9LN94-F1
#
_entry.id   AF-R9LN94-F1
#
_cell.length_a   1.000
_cell.length_b   1.000
_cell.length_c   1.000
_cell.angle_alpha   90.00
_cell.angle_beta   90.00
_cell.angle_gamma   90.00
#
_symmetry.space_group_name_H-M   'P 1'
#
loop_
_entity.id
_entity.type
_entity.pdbx_description
1 polymer ?
#
loop_
_entity_poly.entity_id
_entity_poly.type
_entity_poly.pdbx_seq_one_letter_code
_entity_poly.pdbx_strand_id
1 'polypeptide(L)'
;MAIIPLLIIGVLFYGIKQFGNSSKESETSQSIAAQSDLTTLLTKSMQPIGKVMYVWGGGWNKEDTGSGSETRQLGLASTWQSFANRQDASYNVEDHLYEIHNGLDCSGYIGWLLYNTFETENGKTGYVHLSNEIGPSLEQKGFGHMIAANSIETYEPGDLLANKDHIFMVIAQCEDGSLLIAHSSPPGVRICGTPTLSGDPDSQALALAQKIMSTQFPDWYAKYPDCSCDFSFLSDYDQFRWNSNKLKDENSLRNKSAQEVVSVLFPSLVY
;
A
#
# COMPACT_ATOMS: atom_id res chain seq x y z
N MET A 1 19.56 10.52 97.73
CA MET A 1 18.74 9.65 96.86
C MET A 1 17.97 10.56 95.93
N ALA A 2 18.41 10.66 94.68
CA ALA A 2 17.92 11.64 93.72
C ALA A 2 16.66 11.13 93.02
N ILE A 3 15.58 11.91 93.15
CA ILE A 3 14.30 11.74 92.49
C ILE A 3 14.28 12.70 91.30
N ILE A 4 14.04 12.16 90.11
CA ILE A 4 13.78 12.95 88.90
C ILE A 4 12.32 13.42 88.93
N PRO A 5 12.06 14.66 88.49
CA PRO A 5 10.88 14.89 87.68
C PRO A 5 11.14 15.72 86.40
N LEU A 6 10.45 15.28 85.32
CA LEU A 6 9.72 16.05 84.31
C LEU A 6 10.47 17.18 83.54
N LEU A 7 10.33 17.39 82.23
CA LEU A 7 9.14 17.76 81.41
C LEU A 7 9.79 18.19 80.04
N ILE A 8 9.32 17.96 78.79
CA ILE A 8 8.14 18.53 78.09
C ILE A 8 8.13 17.98 76.63
N ILE A 9 7.08 17.24 76.22
CA ILE A 9 5.99 17.53 75.24
C ILE A 9 6.38 17.62 73.75
N GLY A 10 5.65 16.86 72.91
CA GLY A 10 5.55 17.12 71.47
C GLY A 10 4.72 16.11 70.63
N VAL A 11 3.42 16.00 70.92
CA VAL A 11 2.25 15.56 70.09
C VAL A 11 2.45 14.56 68.93
N LEU A 12 1.78 13.40 69.09
CA LEU A 12 1.48 12.37 68.09
C LEU A 12 0.24 12.72 67.24
N PHE A 13 0.30 12.49 65.92
CA PHE A 13 -0.88 12.16 65.13
C PHE A 13 -0.65 10.86 64.34
N TYR A 14 -1.57 9.94 64.57
CA TYR A 14 -1.61 8.54 64.14
C TYR A 14 -1.96 8.41 62.66
N GLY A 15 -1.23 7.57 61.93
CA GLY A 15 -1.57 7.15 60.57
C GLY A 15 -2.67 6.09 60.57
N ILE A 16 -3.64 6.22 59.67
CA ILE A 16 -4.60 5.17 59.31
C ILE A 16 -4.39 4.82 57.84
N LYS A 17 -4.14 3.53 57.61
CA LYS A 17 -4.02 2.87 56.32
C LYS A 17 -5.40 2.32 55.96
N GLN A 18 -5.91 2.59 54.75
CA GLN A 18 -6.90 1.74 54.09
C GLN A 18 -6.71 1.77 52.57
N PHE A 19 -6.89 0.58 51.98
CA PHE A 19 -6.91 0.28 50.55
C PHE A 19 -8.12 0.92 49.87
N GLY A 20 -7.94 1.40 48.63
CA GLY A 20 -9.02 1.82 47.75
C GLY A 20 -8.57 1.73 46.29
N ASN A 21 -9.29 0.95 45.50
CA ASN A 21 -9.11 0.75 44.08
C ASN A 21 -9.93 1.80 43.31
N SER A 22 -9.35 2.53 42.35
CA SER A 22 -10.09 3.09 41.20
C SER A 22 -9.15 3.49 40.06
N SER A 23 -9.68 3.30 38.87
CA SER A 23 -9.15 3.26 37.51
C SER A 23 -8.62 4.56 36.89
N LYS A 24 -7.84 4.34 35.81
CA LYS A 24 -7.76 5.09 34.53
C LYS A 24 -6.96 6.40 34.47
N GLU A 25 -5.81 6.29 33.79
CA GLU A 25 -5.34 7.10 32.63
C GLU A 25 -4.04 6.41 32.17
N SER A 26 -4.00 5.52 31.18
CA SER A 26 -4.14 5.75 29.73
C SER A 26 -3.29 6.90 29.21
N GLU A 27 -1.97 6.85 29.41
CA GLU A 27 -1.05 7.48 28.46
C GLU A 27 -0.98 6.61 27.21
N THR A 28 -1.94 6.84 26.33
CA THR A 28 -1.91 6.37 24.96
C THR A 28 -0.71 7.03 24.29
N SER A 29 0.36 6.27 24.04
CA SER A 29 1.32 6.64 23.00
C SER A 29 0.63 6.46 21.64
N GLN A 30 -0.31 7.35 21.31
CA GLN A 30 -0.65 7.59 19.93
C GLN A 30 0.57 8.25 19.32
N SER A 31 1.46 7.43 18.72
CA SER A 31 2.27 7.96 17.64
C SER A 31 1.28 8.58 16.66
N ILE A 32 1.37 9.89 16.48
CA ILE A 32 0.80 10.53 15.31
C ILE A 32 1.53 9.84 14.16
N ALA A 33 0.93 8.79 13.58
CA ALA A 33 1.36 8.29 12.29
C ALA A 33 1.44 9.53 11.42
N ALA A 34 2.64 9.83 10.90
CA ALA A 34 2.83 10.98 10.03
C ALA A 34 1.69 10.95 9.01
N GLN A 35 0.88 11.99 8.99
CA GLN A 35 -0.37 11.96 8.26
C GLN A 35 -0.01 11.89 6.77
N SER A 36 -0.18 10.71 6.15
CA SER A 36 0.20 10.48 4.77
C SER A 36 -0.78 11.13 3.80
N ASP A 37 -0.29 11.48 2.62
CA ASP A 37 -1.07 12.12 1.55
C ASP A 37 -1.22 11.17 0.34
N LEU A 38 -2.37 11.25 -0.34
CA LEU A 38 -2.72 10.45 -1.50
C LEU A 38 -1.74 10.66 -2.66
N THR A 39 -1.23 11.88 -2.84
CA THR A 39 -0.17 12.16 -3.82
C THR A 39 1.08 11.36 -3.51
N THR A 40 1.41 11.22 -2.22
CA THR A 40 2.56 10.40 -1.78
C THR A 40 2.32 8.94 -2.10
N LEU A 41 1.15 8.38 -1.74
CA LEU A 41 0.80 6.99 -2.06
C LEU A 41 0.94 6.73 -3.57
N LEU A 42 0.28 7.54 -4.40
CA LEU A 42 0.30 7.36 -5.85
C LEU A 42 1.72 7.53 -6.41
N THR A 43 2.48 8.55 -5.98
CA THR A 43 3.87 8.75 -6.44
C THR A 43 4.78 7.58 -6.06
N LYS A 44 4.63 7.05 -4.83
CA LYS A 44 5.41 5.88 -4.37
C LYS A 44 5.07 4.63 -5.17
N SER A 45 3.80 4.43 -5.51
CA SER A 45 3.35 3.29 -6.31
C SER A 45 4.01 3.26 -7.70
N MET A 46 4.41 4.42 -8.22
CA MET A 46 5.07 4.51 -9.52
C MET A 46 6.54 4.10 -9.51
N GLN A 47 7.20 4.11 -8.35
CA GLN A 47 8.64 3.87 -8.25
C GLN A 47 9.09 2.50 -8.80
N PRO A 48 8.44 1.37 -8.45
CA PRO A 48 8.83 0.04 -8.94
C PRO A 48 8.46 -0.24 -10.41
N ILE A 49 7.60 0.59 -11.02
CA ILE A 49 7.15 0.37 -12.40
C ILE A 49 8.34 0.32 -13.35
N GLY A 50 8.37 -0.73 -14.18
CA GLY A 50 9.42 -0.90 -15.18
C GLY A 50 10.79 -1.27 -14.60
N LYS A 51 10.88 -1.51 -13.29
CA LYS A 51 12.16 -1.72 -12.56
C LYS A 51 12.16 -2.96 -11.68
N VAL A 52 11.01 -3.62 -11.50
CA VAL A 52 10.87 -4.77 -10.60
C VAL A 52 10.07 -5.88 -11.30
N MET A 53 10.65 -7.08 -11.32
CA MET A 53 10.01 -8.28 -11.87
C MET A 53 9.00 -8.86 -10.89
N TYR A 54 8.00 -9.56 -11.43
CA TYR A 54 7.08 -10.35 -10.66
C TYR A 54 7.76 -11.66 -10.28
N VAL A 55 7.81 -11.97 -8.99
CA VAL A 55 8.29 -13.26 -8.48
C VAL A 55 7.24 -13.75 -7.51
N TRP A 56 6.74 -14.98 -7.69
CA TRP A 56 5.80 -15.58 -6.74
C TRP A 56 6.44 -15.69 -5.34
N GLY A 57 5.80 -15.15 -4.31
CA GLY A 57 6.38 -15.00 -2.96
C GLY A 57 7.34 -13.82 -2.81
N GLY A 58 7.54 -13.02 -3.86
CA GLY A 58 8.39 -11.84 -3.84
C GLY A 58 7.94 -10.83 -2.80
N GLY A 59 8.85 -10.43 -1.90
CA GLY A 59 8.57 -9.47 -0.84
C GLY A 59 8.04 -10.06 0.47
N TRP A 60 7.77 -11.37 0.51
CA TRP A 60 7.46 -12.11 1.73
C TRP A 60 8.71 -12.50 2.52
N ASN A 61 8.54 -12.81 3.82
CA ASN A 61 9.57 -13.46 4.60
C ASN A 61 9.63 -14.96 4.29
N LYS A 62 10.73 -15.60 4.70
CA LYS A 62 10.95 -17.03 4.46
C LYS A 62 9.88 -17.92 5.12
N GLU A 63 9.33 -17.47 6.24
CA GLU A 63 8.28 -18.18 6.97
C GLU A 63 6.90 -18.05 6.34
N ASP A 64 6.74 -17.23 5.29
CA ASP A 64 5.47 -16.98 4.58
C ASP A 64 4.34 -16.52 5.53
N THR A 65 4.71 -15.60 6.42
CA THR A 65 3.83 -15.06 7.48
C THR A 65 3.70 -13.54 7.44
N GLY A 66 4.46 -12.88 6.57
CA GLY A 66 4.35 -11.45 6.34
C GLY A 66 5.55 -10.88 5.61
N SER A 67 5.90 -9.64 5.93
CA SER A 67 6.87 -8.85 5.17
C SER A 67 8.31 -9.34 5.32
N GLY A 68 8.97 -9.55 4.18
CA GLY A 68 10.41 -9.75 4.08
C GLY A 68 11.23 -8.51 4.44
N SER A 69 12.55 -8.66 4.40
CA SER A 69 13.48 -7.58 4.73
C SER A 69 13.38 -6.39 3.78
N GLU A 70 13.17 -6.66 2.48
CA GLU A 70 13.19 -5.69 1.40
C GLU A 70 11.91 -4.85 1.37
N THR A 71 10.76 -5.42 1.77
CA THR A 71 9.49 -4.70 1.89
C THR A 71 9.38 -3.91 3.20
N ARG A 72 10.33 -4.07 4.12
CA ARG A 72 10.49 -3.30 5.36
C ARG A 72 11.63 -2.28 5.28
N GLN A 73 11.97 -1.85 4.07
CA GLN A 73 12.96 -0.81 3.79
C GLN A 73 12.31 0.33 3.00
N LEU A 74 12.75 1.55 3.31
CA LEU A 74 12.41 2.73 2.55
C LEU A 74 13.19 2.74 1.23
N GLY A 75 12.47 2.92 0.13
CA GLY A 75 12.98 2.87 -1.23
C GLY A 75 12.92 1.46 -1.84
N LEU A 76 13.35 1.37 -3.10
CA LEU A 76 13.45 0.09 -3.80
C LEU A 76 14.71 -0.66 -3.38
N ALA A 77 14.60 -1.96 -3.16
CA ALA A 77 15.77 -2.80 -2.97
C ALA A 77 16.63 -2.81 -4.23
N SER A 78 17.95 -2.80 -4.05
CA SER A 78 18.91 -2.86 -5.16
C SER A 78 18.90 -4.23 -5.86
N THR A 79 18.54 -5.30 -5.14
CA THR A 79 18.41 -6.66 -5.66
C THR A 79 17.31 -6.75 -6.71
N TRP A 80 16.14 -6.14 -6.46
CA TRP A 80 15.02 -6.11 -7.40
C TRP A 80 15.41 -5.46 -8.73
N GLN A 81 16.03 -4.28 -8.66
CA GLN A 81 16.49 -3.55 -9.85
C GLN A 81 17.59 -4.33 -10.60
N SER A 82 18.54 -4.90 -9.86
CA SER A 82 19.63 -5.69 -10.44
C SER A 82 19.11 -6.96 -11.12
N PHE A 83 18.09 -7.59 -10.54
CA PHE A 83 17.43 -8.75 -11.12
C PHE A 83 16.66 -8.36 -12.39
N ALA A 84 15.80 -7.34 -12.33
CA ALA A 84 15.05 -6.85 -13.49
C ALA A 84 15.94 -6.44 -14.67
N ASN A 85 17.08 -5.80 -14.39
CA ASN A 85 18.03 -5.39 -15.43
C ASN A 85 18.70 -6.56 -16.17
N ARG A 86 18.73 -7.77 -15.57
CA ARG A 86 19.25 -8.97 -16.22
C ARG A 86 18.22 -9.69 -17.08
N GLN A 87 16.94 -9.36 -16.93
CA GLN A 87 15.87 -10.02 -17.67
C GLN A 87 15.63 -9.39 -19.05
N ASP A 88 15.20 -10.25 -19.97
CA ASP A 88 14.79 -9.90 -21.33
C ASP A 88 13.40 -10.45 -21.65
N ALA A 89 12.94 -10.29 -22.89
CA ALA A 89 11.60 -10.71 -23.32
C ALA A 89 11.31 -12.22 -23.15
N SER A 90 12.32 -13.05 -22.84
CA SER A 90 12.16 -14.48 -22.55
C SER A 90 11.86 -14.80 -21.08
N TYR A 91 11.77 -13.78 -20.21
CA TYR A 91 11.46 -13.97 -18.79
C TYR A 91 10.23 -14.86 -18.56
N ASN A 92 10.42 -15.89 -17.75
CA ASN A 92 9.38 -16.83 -17.37
C ASN A 92 9.34 -16.94 -15.85
N VAL A 93 8.16 -16.70 -15.28
CA VAL A 93 7.95 -16.71 -13.82
C VAL A 93 8.21 -18.08 -13.21
N GLU A 94 7.93 -19.16 -13.94
CA GLU A 94 8.07 -20.54 -13.45
C GLU A 94 9.53 -20.90 -13.11
N ASP A 95 10.49 -20.26 -13.79
CA ASP A 95 11.91 -20.48 -13.55
C ASP A 95 12.43 -19.75 -12.29
N HIS A 96 11.62 -18.87 -11.70
CA HIS A 96 12.00 -17.95 -10.61
C HIS A 96 11.05 -17.97 -9.42
N LEU A 97 10.16 -18.96 -9.31
CA LEU A 97 9.24 -19.09 -8.18
C LEU A 97 9.99 -19.10 -6.84
N TYR A 98 9.50 -18.31 -5.87
CA TYR A 98 10.06 -18.20 -4.52
C TYR A 98 11.50 -17.69 -4.44
N GLU A 99 12.03 -17.05 -5.48
CA GLU A 99 13.20 -16.17 -5.35
C GLU A 99 12.81 -14.87 -4.61
N ILE A 100 12.32 -14.99 -3.39
CA ILE A 100 11.56 -13.96 -2.64
C ILE A 100 12.28 -12.61 -2.47
N HIS A 101 13.61 -12.59 -2.65
CA HIS A 101 14.48 -11.42 -2.55
C HIS A 101 14.70 -10.67 -3.90
N ASN A 102 14.24 -11.23 -5.02
CA ASN A 102 14.54 -10.77 -6.39
C ASN A 102 13.39 -10.03 -7.08
N GLY A 103 12.19 -10.05 -6.51
CA GLY A 103 11.02 -9.37 -7.08
C GLY A 103 9.91 -9.15 -6.07
N LEU A 104 8.73 -8.81 -6.59
CA LEU A 104 7.52 -8.58 -5.81
C LEU A 104 6.36 -9.34 -6.45
N ASP A 105 5.62 -10.13 -5.67
CA ASP A 105 4.29 -10.56 -6.10
C ASP A 105 3.27 -9.43 -5.88
N CYS A 106 1.97 -9.71 -6.11
CA CYS A 106 0.91 -8.71 -6.02
C CYS A 106 0.79 -8.11 -4.61
N SER A 107 0.75 -8.94 -3.58
CA SER A 107 0.62 -8.48 -2.19
C SER A 107 1.94 -7.95 -1.63
N GLY A 108 3.09 -8.47 -2.07
CA GLY A 108 4.41 -7.94 -1.80
C GLY A 108 4.56 -6.51 -2.31
N TYR A 109 4.07 -6.22 -3.52
CA TYR A 109 4.05 -4.87 -4.08
C TYR A 109 3.20 -3.91 -3.25
N ILE A 110 1.96 -4.29 -2.92
CA ILE A 110 1.09 -3.44 -2.09
C ILE A 110 1.66 -3.29 -0.67
N GLY A 111 2.22 -4.34 -0.08
CA GLY A 111 2.86 -4.27 1.22
C GLY A 111 4.08 -3.33 1.24
N TRP A 112 4.93 -3.37 0.20
CA TRP A 112 6.02 -2.41 0.02
C TRP A 112 5.51 -0.97 -0.13
N LEU A 113 4.45 -0.78 -0.93
CA LEU A 113 3.83 0.52 -1.18
C LEU A 113 3.31 1.15 0.12
N LEU A 114 2.56 0.36 0.90
CA LEU A 114 2.02 0.79 2.19
C LEU A 114 3.15 1.16 3.16
N TYR A 115 4.18 0.31 3.25
CA TYR A 115 5.36 0.60 4.08
C TYR A 115 6.01 1.94 3.69
N ASN A 116 6.24 2.15 2.40
CA ASN A 116 6.89 3.35 1.87
C ASN A 116 6.01 4.62 1.90
N THR A 117 4.73 4.46 2.25
CA THR A 117 3.76 5.56 2.40
C THR A 117 3.57 5.96 3.86
N PHE A 118 3.57 5.00 4.78
CA PHE A 118 3.21 5.22 6.18
C PHE A 118 4.39 5.14 7.16
N GLU A 119 5.48 4.46 6.81
CA GLU A 119 6.64 4.36 7.67
C GLU A 119 7.71 5.39 7.33
N THR A 120 8.49 5.77 8.34
CA THR A 120 9.56 6.78 8.23
C THR A 120 10.94 6.23 8.59
N GLU A 121 11.02 4.97 8.99
CA GLU A 121 12.25 4.29 9.40
C GLU A 121 12.22 2.83 8.94
N ASN A 122 13.38 2.29 8.57
CA ASN A 122 13.53 0.87 8.19
C ASN A 122 13.25 -0.08 9.37
N GLY A 123 12.85 -1.32 9.05
CA GLY A 123 12.75 -2.39 10.04
C GLY A 123 11.52 -2.34 10.95
N LYS A 124 10.59 -1.39 10.75
CA LYS A 124 9.24 -1.44 11.36
C LYS A 124 8.45 -2.67 10.89
N THR A 125 7.33 -2.97 11.54
CA THR A 125 6.42 -4.02 11.08
C THR A 125 5.96 -3.70 9.65
N GLY A 126 5.99 -4.69 8.76
CA GLY A 126 5.56 -4.50 7.38
C GLY A 126 4.06 -4.71 7.17
N TYR A 127 3.64 -4.62 5.91
CA TYR A 127 2.23 -4.62 5.48
C TYR A 127 1.88 -5.75 4.50
N VAL A 128 2.83 -6.64 4.21
CA VAL A 128 2.59 -7.84 3.39
C VAL A 128 1.72 -8.83 4.17
N HIS A 129 0.60 -9.19 3.57
CA HIS A 129 -0.35 -10.22 3.99
C HIS A 129 -0.87 -10.93 2.73
N LEU A 130 -1.76 -11.92 2.89
CA LEU A 130 -2.48 -12.46 1.74
C LEU A 130 -3.29 -11.33 1.07
N SER A 131 -3.50 -11.42 -0.24
CA SER A 131 -4.12 -10.34 -1.04
C SER A 131 -5.45 -9.86 -0.45
N ASN A 132 -6.35 -10.79 -0.10
CA ASN A 132 -7.65 -10.50 0.50
C ASN A 132 -7.60 -10.11 1.99
N GLU A 133 -6.43 -10.14 2.64
CA GLU A 133 -6.27 -9.80 4.05
C GLU A 133 -5.72 -8.38 4.27
N ILE A 134 -5.06 -7.79 3.26
CA ILE A 134 -4.50 -6.43 3.36
C ILE A 134 -5.60 -5.40 3.67
N GLY A 135 -6.68 -5.39 2.88
CA GLY A 135 -7.82 -4.47 3.08
C GLY A 135 -8.45 -4.59 4.47
N PRO A 136 -8.88 -5.80 4.90
CA PRO A 136 -9.38 -6.03 6.26
C PRO A 136 -8.41 -5.63 7.38
N SER A 137 -7.11 -5.87 7.20
CA SER A 137 -6.07 -5.42 8.16
C SER A 137 -6.00 -3.90 8.27
N LEU A 138 -6.11 -3.18 7.15
CA LEU A 138 -6.16 -1.71 7.12
C LEU A 138 -7.47 -1.16 7.74
N GLU A 139 -8.61 -1.80 7.48
CA GLU A 139 -9.90 -1.45 8.07
C GLU A 139 -9.88 -1.62 9.59
N GLN A 140 -9.34 -2.74 10.10
CA GLN A 140 -9.18 -2.96 11.55
C GLN A 140 -8.30 -1.90 12.23
N LYS A 141 -7.34 -1.34 11.50
CA LYS A 141 -6.50 -0.22 11.94
C LYS A 141 -7.18 1.15 11.78
N GLY A 142 -8.39 1.19 11.21
CA GLY A 142 -9.18 2.40 11.01
C GLY A 142 -8.72 3.29 9.84
N PHE A 143 -7.95 2.75 8.89
CA PHE A 143 -7.46 3.50 7.73
C PHE A 143 -8.55 3.78 6.68
N GLY A 144 -9.60 2.98 6.67
CA GLY A 144 -10.61 2.97 5.62
C GLY A 144 -11.71 1.98 5.95
N HIS A 145 -12.45 1.56 4.93
CA HIS A 145 -13.49 0.56 5.02
C HIS A 145 -13.51 -0.35 3.78
N MET A 146 -14.03 -1.56 3.95
CA MET A 146 -14.26 -2.51 2.87
C MET A 146 -15.63 -2.30 2.21
N ILE A 147 -15.67 -2.46 0.89
CA ILE A 147 -16.86 -2.44 0.05
C ILE A 147 -16.84 -3.75 -0.74
N ALA A 148 -17.90 -4.56 -0.60
CA ALA A 148 -18.01 -5.82 -1.33
C ALA A 148 -18.11 -5.58 -2.84
N ALA A 149 -17.53 -6.46 -3.65
CA ALA A 149 -17.46 -6.30 -5.11
C ALA A 149 -18.80 -5.94 -5.77
N ASN A 150 -19.90 -6.59 -5.36
CA ASN A 150 -21.24 -6.37 -5.88
C ASN A 150 -21.91 -5.06 -5.42
N SER A 151 -21.26 -4.31 -4.54
CA SER A 151 -21.74 -3.06 -3.93
C SER A 151 -20.87 -1.86 -4.31
N ILE A 152 -19.87 -2.05 -5.18
CA ILE A 152 -19.01 -0.97 -5.67
C ILE A 152 -19.81 -0.12 -6.65
N GLU A 153 -19.90 1.18 -6.37
CA GLU A 153 -20.56 2.15 -7.26
C GLU A 153 -19.55 3.09 -7.95
N THR A 154 -18.41 3.34 -7.31
CA THR A 154 -17.39 4.28 -7.76
C THR A 154 -15.99 3.77 -7.49
N TYR A 155 -15.01 4.33 -8.19
CA TYR A 155 -13.59 4.09 -7.96
C TYR A 155 -12.87 5.41 -7.76
N GLU A 156 -11.97 5.46 -6.79
CA GLU A 156 -11.16 6.63 -6.46
C GLU A 156 -9.66 6.32 -6.60
N PRO A 157 -8.84 7.32 -6.94
CA PRO A 157 -7.39 7.17 -6.85
C PRO A 157 -6.96 6.66 -5.48
N GLY A 158 -6.13 5.61 -5.48
CA GLY A 158 -5.60 4.96 -4.29
C GLY A 158 -6.44 3.80 -3.75
N ASP A 159 -7.67 3.58 -4.24
CA ASP A 159 -8.45 2.40 -3.84
C ASP A 159 -7.65 1.12 -4.08
N LEU A 160 -7.74 0.17 -3.14
CA LEU A 160 -7.14 -1.16 -3.28
C LEU A 160 -8.24 -2.16 -3.60
N LEU A 161 -8.05 -2.96 -4.63
CA LEU A 161 -8.99 -4.01 -5.02
C LEU A 161 -8.34 -5.36 -4.84
N ALA A 162 -9.00 -6.24 -4.09
CA ALA A 162 -8.44 -7.54 -3.71
C ALA A 162 -9.48 -8.66 -3.78
N ASN A 163 -9.01 -9.84 -4.16
CA ASN A 163 -9.65 -11.11 -3.88
C ASN A 163 -8.59 -12.10 -3.37
N LYS A 164 -8.94 -13.38 -3.26
CA LYS A 164 -8.01 -14.40 -2.74
C LYS A 164 -6.77 -14.66 -3.61
N ASP A 165 -6.80 -14.25 -4.88
CA ASP A 165 -5.77 -14.57 -5.87
C ASP A 165 -4.89 -13.36 -6.21
N HIS A 166 -5.44 -12.14 -6.15
CA HIS A 166 -4.73 -10.94 -6.61
C HIS A 166 -5.16 -9.67 -5.86
N ILE A 167 -4.27 -8.68 -5.85
CA ILE A 167 -4.52 -7.33 -5.34
C ILE A 167 -3.84 -6.28 -6.23
N PHE A 168 -4.53 -5.15 -6.44
CA PHE A 168 -4.01 -4.01 -7.21
C PHE A 168 -4.49 -2.67 -6.63
N MET A 169 -3.93 -1.57 -7.14
CA MET A 169 -4.33 -0.22 -6.77
C MET A 169 -4.87 0.55 -7.97
N VAL A 170 -5.97 1.27 -7.77
CA VAL A 170 -6.52 2.22 -8.75
C VAL A 170 -5.66 3.48 -8.79
N ILE A 171 -5.23 3.89 -9.99
CA ILE A 171 -4.62 5.20 -10.23
C ILE A 171 -5.72 6.22 -10.50
N ALA A 172 -6.64 5.90 -11.43
CA ALA A 172 -7.78 6.74 -11.75
C ALA A 172 -8.86 5.94 -12.51
N GLN A 173 -10.09 6.44 -12.48
CA GLN A 173 -11.17 6.00 -13.37
C GLN A 173 -11.28 6.95 -14.57
N CYS A 174 -11.39 6.39 -15.77
CA CYS A 174 -11.63 7.13 -17.01
C CYS A 174 -13.13 7.38 -17.24
N GLU A 175 -13.47 8.29 -18.16
CA GLU A 175 -14.87 8.67 -18.43
C GLU A 175 -15.73 7.52 -18.98
N ASP A 176 -15.11 6.56 -19.69
CA ASP A 176 -15.76 5.34 -20.18
C ASP A 176 -15.92 4.24 -19.09
N GLY A 177 -15.59 4.59 -17.85
CA GLY A 177 -15.66 3.73 -16.67
C GLY A 177 -14.51 2.74 -16.53
N SER A 178 -13.57 2.68 -17.50
CA SER A 178 -12.37 1.86 -17.39
C SER A 178 -11.41 2.38 -16.32
N LEU A 179 -10.64 1.48 -15.70
CA LEU A 179 -9.71 1.81 -14.63
C LEU A 179 -8.27 1.75 -15.12
N LEU A 180 -7.53 2.83 -14.84
CA LEU A 180 -6.08 2.84 -14.90
C LEU A 180 -5.53 2.34 -13.56
N ILE A 181 -4.73 1.28 -13.57
CA ILE A 181 -4.29 0.60 -12.34
C ILE A 181 -2.78 0.42 -12.30
N ALA A 182 -2.23 0.28 -11.09
CA ALA A 182 -0.88 -0.23 -10.86
C ALA A 182 -0.95 -1.57 -10.15
N HIS A 183 -0.23 -2.57 -10.65
CA HIS A 183 -0.20 -3.90 -10.05
C HIS A 183 1.12 -4.64 -10.33
N SER A 184 1.37 -5.71 -9.57
CA SER A 184 2.41 -6.70 -9.88
C SER A 184 1.75 -8.00 -10.32
N SER A 185 2.00 -8.38 -11.57
CA SER A 185 1.66 -9.68 -12.15
C SER A 185 2.76 -10.00 -13.18
N PRO A 186 2.93 -11.25 -13.66
CA PRO A 186 3.87 -11.53 -14.73
C PRO A 186 3.73 -10.52 -15.90
N PRO A 187 4.82 -9.92 -16.40
CA PRO A 187 6.23 -10.16 -16.02
C PRO A 187 6.74 -9.31 -14.84
N GLY A 188 6.03 -8.27 -14.41
CA GLY A 188 6.41 -7.44 -13.26
C GLY A 188 5.50 -6.26 -12.99
N VAL A 189 6.00 -5.34 -12.16
CA VAL A 189 5.23 -4.18 -11.69
C VAL A 189 5.03 -3.19 -12.83
N ARG A 190 3.76 -2.91 -13.17
CA ARG A 190 3.40 -2.08 -14.33
C ARG A 190 2.05 -1.37 -14.15
N ILE A 191 1.78 -0.46 -15.09
CA ILE A 191 0.47 0.15 -15.27
C ILE A 191 -0.29 -0.61 -16.34
N CYS A 192 -1.56 -0.90 -16.06
CA CYS A 192 -2.48 -1.51 -17.00
C CYS A 192 -3.81 -0.75 -17.04
N GLY A 193 -4.56 -0.98 -18.11
CA GLY A 193 -5.93 -0.51 -18.26
C GLY A 193 -6.90 -1.68 -18.31
N THR A 194 -8.03 -1.56 -17.62
CA THR A 194 -9.16 -2.50 -17.76
C THR A 194 -9.95 -2.21 -19.03
N PRO A 195 -10.84 -3.11 -19.47
CA PRO A 195 -11.87 -2.79 -20.45
C PRO A 195 -12.83 -1.71 -19.91
N THR A 196 -13.73 -1.22 -20.76
CA THR A 196 -14.86 -0.38 -20.34
C THR A 196 -15.87 -1.18 -19.51
N LEU A 197 -16.83 -0.51 -18.87
CA LEU A 197 -17.91 -1.18 -18.12
C LEU A 197 -18.79 -2.09 -19.00
N SER A 198 -18.82 -1.88 -20.32
CA SER A 198 -19.50 -2.78 -21.26
C SER A 198 -18.62 -3.93 -21.76
N GLY A 199 -17.38 -4.03 -21.28
CA GLY A 199 -16.42 -5.06 -21.68
C GLY A 199 -15.68 -4.77 -22.98
N ASP A 200 -15.66 -3.52 -23.45
CA ASP A 200 -14.88 -3.15 -24.64
C ASP A 200 -13.38 -3.07 -24.27
N PRO A 201 -12.50 -3.89 -24.90
CA PRO A 201 -11.08 -3.86 -24.61
C PRO A 201 -10.38 -2.57 -25.09
N ASP A 202 -10.96 -1.83 -26.05
CA ASP A 202 -10.37 -0.60 -26.59
C ASP A 202 -10.73 0.62 -25.71
N SER A 203 -10.30 0.57 -24.45
CA SER A 203 -10.65 1.57 -23.43
C SER A 203 -9.69 2.75 -23.35
N GLN A 204 -10.17 3.86 -22.77
CA GLN A 204 -9.34 5.01 -22.44
C GLN A 204 -8.22 4.65 -21.45
N ALA A 205 -8.49 3.79 -20.48
CA ALA A 205 -7.47 3.35 -19.52
C ALA A 205 -6.35 2.56 -20.22
N LEU A 206 -6.67 1.67 -21.17
CA LEU A 206 -5.66 0.94 -21.93
C LEU A 206 -4.80 1.89 -22.76
N ALA A 207 -5.42 2.85 -23.45
CA ALA A 207 -4.70 3.86 -24.22
C ALA A 207 -3.76 4.70 -23.33
N LEU A 208 -4.23 5.10 -22.15
CA LEU A 208 -3.39 5.81 -21.16
C LEU A 208 -2.24 4.95 -20.66
N ALA A 209 -2.50 3.69 -20.28
CA ALA A 209 -1.47 2.76 -19.81
C ALA A 209 -0.37 2.57 -20.85
N GLN A 210 -0.74 2.30 -22.10
CA GLN A 210 0.21 2.15 -23.21
C GLN A 210 1.02 3.43 -23.45
N LYS A 211 0.38 4.61 -23.42
CA LYS A 211 1.08 5.89 -23.59
C LYS A 211 2.09 6.14 -22.47
N ILE A 212 1.69 5.91 -21.21
CA ILE A 212 2.58 6.05 -20.06
C ILE A 212 3.75 5.07 -20.16
N MET A 213 3.47 3.78 -20.35
CA MET A 213 4.49 2.73 -20.37
C MET A 213 5.47 2.91 -21.52
N SER A 214 5.00 3.20 -22.73
CA SER A 214 5.86 3.42 -23.90
C SER A 214 6.72 4.69 -23.81
N THR A 215 6.26 5.74 -23.13
CA THR A 215 6.99 7.02 -23.05
C THR A 215 7.91 7.08 -21.84
N GLN A 216 7.43 6.67 -20.67
CA GLN A 216 8.15 6.81 -19.40
C GLN A 216 9.01 5.59 -19.07
N PHE A 217 8.66 4.42 -19.61
CA PHE A 217 9.35 3.15 -19.36
C PHE A 217 9.66 2.40 -20.68
N PRO A 218 10.28 3.06 -21.69
CA PRO A 218 10.42 2.52 -23.04
C PRO A 218 11.20 1.19 -23.09
N ASP A 219 12.27 1.06 -22.30
CA ASP A 219 13.08 -0.16 -22.25
C ASP A 219 12.31 -1.36 -21.69
N TRP A 220 11.40 -1.12 -20.74
CA TRP A 220 10.50 -2.15 -20.23
C TRP A 220 9.44 -2.48 -21.28
N TYR A 221 8.77 -1.45 -21.82
CA TYR A 221 7.68 -1.61 -22.78
C TYR A 221 8.12 -2.34 -24.06
N ALA A 222 9.37 -2.13 -24.50
CA ALA A 222 9.94 -2.85 -25.64
C ALA A 222 10.05 -4.37 -25.41
N LYS A 223 10.28 -4.80 -24.16
CA LYS A 223 10.34 -6.22 -23.79
C LYS A 223 8.95 -6.79 -23.49
N TYR A 224 8.11 -5.98 -22.83
CA TYR A 224 6.83 -6.38 -22.27
C TYR A 224 5.75 -5.32 -22.60
N PRO A 225 5.20 -5.35 -23.82
CA PRO A 225 4.31 -4.29 -24.30
C PRO A 225 2.86 -4.40 -23.80
N ASP A 226 2.47 -5.55 -23.24
CA ASP A 226 1.10 -5.77 -22.79
C ASP A 226 0.78 -4.95 -21.53
N CYS A 227 -0.26 -4.13 -21.65
CA CYS A 227 -0.78 -3.24 -20.61
C CYS A 227 -2.29 -3.48 -20.40
N SER A 228 -2.82 -4.61 -20.84
CA SER A 228 -4.24 -4.92 -20.74
C SER A 228 -4.55 -5.73 -19.47
N CYS A 229 -5.76 -5.52 -18.94
CA CYS A 229 -6.39 -6.37 -17.95
C CYS A 229 -7.69 -6.92 -18.54
N ASP A 230 -8.18 -8.04 -18.00
CA ASP A 230 -9.49 -8.56 -18.36
C ASP A 230 -10.62 -7.91 -17.54
N PHE A 231 -11.86 -8.26 -17.88
CA PHE A 231 -13.06 -7.69 -17.25
C PHE A 231 -13.19 -8.03 -15.75
N SER A 232 -12.57 -9.11 -15.26
CA SER A 232 -12.68 -9.51 -13.85
C SER A 232 -12.19 -8.43 -12.89
N PHE A 233 -11.26 -7.57 -13.33
CA PHE A 233 -10.75 -6.42 -12.58
C PHE A 233 -11.82 -5.38 -12.23
N LEU A 234 -13.01 -5.46 -12.85
CA LEU A 234 -14.16 -4.61 -12.56
C LEU A 234 -15.24 -5.31 -11.73
N SER A 235 -15.26 -6.65 -11.65
CA SER A 235 -16.38 -7.41 -11.10
C SER A 235 -16.05 -8.32 -9.91
N ASP A 236 -14.80 -8.77 -9.79
CA ASP A 236 -14.46 -9.94 -8.96
C ASP A 236 -13.67 -9.60 -7.68
N TYR A 237 -13.50 -8.30 -7.39
CA TYR A 237 -12.62 -7.82 -6.33
C TYR A 237 -13.37 -6.94 -5.34
N ASP A 238 -13.19 -7.21 -4.05
CA ASP A 238 -13.64 -6.31 -3.00
C ASP A 238 -12.74 -5.07 -2.96
N GLN A 239 -13.32 -3.91 -2.67
CA GLN A 239 -12.64 -2.62 -2.66
C GLN A 239 -12.38 -2.18 -1.22
N PHE A 240 -11.14 -1.79 -0.93
CA PHE A 240 -10.80 -1.01 0.25
C PHE A 240 -10.71 0.46 -0.14
N ARG A 241 -11.50 1.30 0.55
CA ARG A 241 -11.51 2.75 0.37
C ARG A 241 -10.94 3.47 1.58
N TRP A 242 -9.99 4.36 1.32
CA TRP A 242 -9.34 5.16 2.36
C TRP A 242 -10.27 6.18 3.01
N ASN A 243 -10.15 6.34 4.33
CA ASN A 243 -10.73 7.48 5.04
C ASN A 243 -9.90 8.74 4.75
N SER A 244 -10.52 9.82 4.28
CA SER A 244 -9.82 11.08 3.91
C SER A 244 -9.06 11.74 5.06
N ASN A 245 -9.40 11.42 6.31
CA ASN A 245 -8.68 11.91 7.49
C ASN A 245 -7.36 11.14 7.74
N LYS A 246 -7.23 9.93 7.20
CA LYS A 246 -6.07 9.05 7.37
C LYS A 246 -5.11 9.12 6.19
N LEU A 247 -5.66 9.18 4.97
CA LEU A 247 -4.95 9.49 3.76
C LEU A 247 -5.51 10.79 3.20
N LYS A 248 -4.81 11.90 3.48
CA LYS A 248 -5.20 13.22 2.99
C LYS A 248 -5.17 13.26 1.47
N ASP A 249 -5.83 14.25 0.91
CA ASP A 249 -5.76 14.55 -0.51
C ASP A 249 -5.59 16.05 -0.71
N GLU A 250 -4.38 16.53 -0.37
CA GLU A 250 -4.05 17.95 -0.41
C GLU A 250 -4.11 18.53 -1.83
N ASN A 251 -3.92 17.69 -2.85
CA ASN A 251 -4.01 18.07 -4.27
C ASN A 251 -5.38 17.79 -4.90
N SER A 252 -6.37 17.36 -4.12
CA SER A 252 -7.73 17.05 -4.59
C SER A 252 -7.76 16.08 -5.78
N LEU A 253 -6.87 15.08 -5.78
CA LEU A 253 -6.76 14.05 -6.83
C LEU A 253 -8.05 13.26 -7.00
N ARG A 254 -8.85 13.06 -5.95
CA ARG A 254 -10.17 12.40 -6.04
C ARG A 254 -11.18 13.17 -6.89
N ASN A 255 -10.97 14.48 -7.09
CA ASN A 255 -11.85 15.33 -7.89
C ASN A 255 -11.31 15.58 -9.32
N LYS A 256 -10.19 14.94 -9.68
CA LYS A 256 -9.53 15.12 -10.98
C LYS A 256 -9.97 14.05 -11.98
N SER A 257 -9.95 14.41 -13.27
CA SER A 257 -10.06 13.40 -14.33
C SER A 257 -8.83 12.49 -14.34
N ALA A 258 -8.92 11.34 -15.03
CA ALA A 258 -7.79 10.44 -15.20
C ALA A 258 -6.57 11.15 -15.82
N GLN A 259 -6.77 11.98 -16.84
CA GLN A 259 -5.71 12.73 -17.50
C GLN A 259 -5.04 13.73 -16.56
N GLU A 260 -5.82 14.39 -15.69
CA GLU A 260 -5.30 15.31 -14.69
C GLU A 260 -4.52 14.59 -13.59
N VAL A 261 -4.98 13.41 -13.12
CA VAL A 261 -4.23 12.57 -12.18
C VAL A 261 -2.91 12.13 -12.81
N VAL A 262 -2.93 11.64 -14.05
CA VAL A 262 -1.71 11.21 -14.75
C VAL A 262 -0.76 12.40 -14.96
N SER A 263 -1.27 13.60 -15.24
CA SER A 263 -0.43 14.81 -15.37
C SER A 263 0.29 15.18 -14.07
N VAL A 264 -0.32 14.90 -12.90
CA VAL A 264 0.35 15.07 -11.60
C VAL A 264 1.47 14.04 -11.42
N LEU A 265 1.23 12.78 -11.79
CA LEU A 265 2.19 11.70 -11.61
C LEU A 265 3.33 11.72 -12.64
N PHE A 266 3.05 12.22 -13.84
CA PHE A 266 3.95 12.23 -14.99
C PHE A 266 3.89 13.58 -15.72
N PRO A 267 4.42 14.65 -15.11
CA PRO A 267 4.33 16.01 -15.65
C PRO A 267 5.06 16.20 -16.99
N SER A 268 5.89 15.23 -17.40
CA SER A 268 6.57 15.20 -18.71
C SER A 268 5.73 14.62 -19.85
N LEU A 269 4.57 13.99 -19.54
CA LEU A 269 3.65 13.49 -20.57
C LEU A 269 2.86 14.65 -21.17
N VAL A 270 3.04 14.87 -22.48
CA VAL A 270 2.24 15.84 -23.24
C VAL A 270 1.02 15.11 -23.82
N TYR A 271 -0.17 15.67 -23.59
CA TYR A 271 -1.44 15.14 -24.08
C TYR A 271 -1.80 15.66 -25.47
#